data_AF-A0A670IN23-F1
#
_entry.id   AF-A0A670IN23-F1
#
_cell.length_a   1.000
_cell.length_b   1.000
_cell.length_c   1.000
_cell.angle_alpha   90.00
_cell.angle_beta   90.00
_cell.angle_gamma   90.00
#
_symmetry.space_group_name_H-M   'P 1'
#
loop_
_entity.id
_entity.type
_entity.pdbx_description
1 polymer ?
#
loop_
_entity_poly.entity_id
_entity_poly.type
_entity_poly.pdbx_seq_one_letter_code
_entity_poly.pdbx_strand_id
1 'polypeptide(L)'
;MRAGIFLLKTCLLCLLFVQNIYFFYEKSAGTVDDVSPVIVQTFERCLTRDTFPWRTKVKWDGHPCSAISVLVILPNSSLSVLLNLVKTYVNAINSGDLPCLENAVLALAEIENAAAVCDAISCYEERMRQRLNLPTGSVNELLAVHAECEREATGIFMSRAFGDELVKKSQEKLEQELKQKKEEFCRKNEQASFDRCFAVLTDLSQELEVELRMGIYSVPGGYQRYLEKRDEIEKKYHLVPEKGIQADKALEEFLKSKQTVANSLLQMDHALTDKEKEIEAQRAQAEAAQLQQTLLEQKQAQLQQMMEDEKRSHDAQLQLLREKMEKEKKLMEEETDRVIEQKLKVNRAEPDADACSL
;
A
#
# COMPACT_ATOMS: atom_id res chain seq x y z
N MET A 1 21.44 17.91 -3.19
CA MET A 1 22.17 18.29 -4.42
C MET A 1 23.66 17.98 -4.41
N ARG A 2 24.46 18.37 -3.39
CA ARG A 2 25.93 18.10 -3.40
C ARG A 2 26.33 16.61 -3.33
N ALA A 3 25.51 15.75 -2.71
CA ALA A 3 25.76 14.31 -2.65
C ALA A 3 25.54 13.59 -4.01
N GLY A 4 24.52 14.00 -4.78
CA GLY A 4 24.21 13.40 -6.09
C GLY A 4 25.29 13.66 -7.15
N ILE A 5 25.88 14.85 -7.16
CA ILE A 5 27.01 15.20 -8.05
C ILE A 5 28.28 14.43 -7.67
N PHE A 6 28.47 14.15 -6.38
CA PHE A 6 29.59 13.34 -5.89
C PHE A 6 29.44 11.87 -6.32
N LEU A 7 28.22 11.34 -6.21
CA LEU A 7 27.83 10.00 -6.66
C LEU A 7 27.97 9.81 -8.18
N LEU A 8 27.56 10.81 -8.96
CA LEU A 8 27.70 10.78 -10.43
C LEU A 8 29.17 10.77 -10.86
N LYS A 9 30.03 11.55 -10.16
CA LYS A 9 31.48 11.54 -10.41
C LYS A 9 32.13 10.22 -10.06
N THR A 10 31.77 9.61 -8.92
CA THR A 10 32.27 8.27 -8.56
C THR A 10 31.76 7.19 -9.52
N CYS A 11 30.51 7.26 -9.98
CA CYS A 11 29.96 6.34 -10.98
C CYS A 11 30.63 6.50 -12.35
N LEU A 12 30.90 7.73 -12.80
CA LEU A 12 31.66 7.97 -14.04
C LEU A 12 33.09 7.44 -13.93
N LEU A 13 33.75 7.62 -12.78
CA LEU A 13 35.09 7.07 -12.56
C LEU A 13 35.09 5.54 -12.56
N CYS A 14 34.07 4.89 -11.97
CA CYS A 14 33.94 3.43 -12.03
C CYS A 14 33.60 2.92 -13.45
N LEU A 15 32.75 3.62 -14.20
CA LEU A 15 32.43 3.26 -15.59
C LEU A 15 33.62 3.46 -16.52
N LEU A 16 34.35 4.58 -16.40
CA LEU A 16 35.60 4.81 -17.12
C LEU A 16 36.69 3.79 -16.76
N PHE A 17 36.67 3.27 -15.53
CA PHE A 17 37.57 2.22 -15.07
C PHE A 17 37.22 0.87 -15.70
N VAL A 18 35.93 0.49 -15.72
CA VAL A 18 35.47 -0.74 -16.40
C VAL A 18 35.72 -0.67 -17.90
N GLN A 19 35.51 0.50 -18.51
CA GLN A 19 35.72 0.71 -19.95
C GLN A 19 37.20 0.72 -20.34
N ASN A 20 38.09 1.25 -19.48
CA ASN A 20 39.54 1.12 -19.69
C ASN A 20 40.05 -0.31 -19.48
N ILE A 21 39.50 -1.05 -18.52
CA ILE A 21 39.84 -2.47 -18.32
C ILE A 21 39.44 -3.29 -19.55
N TYR A 22 38.23 -3.06 -20.08
CA TYR A 22 37.73 -3.78 -21.27
C TYR A 22 38.52 -3.43 -22.54
N PHE A 23 38.84 -2.14 -22.76
CA PHE A 23 39.65 -1.68 -23.89
C PHE A 23 41.08 -2.24 -23.88
N PHE A 24 41.66 -2.47 -22.70
CA PHE A 24 42.96 -3.13 -22.57
C PHE A 24 42.87 -4.65 -22.78
N TYR A 25 41.81 -5.30 -22.25
CA TYR A 25 41.59 -6.74 -22.38
C TYR A 25 41.38 -7.17 -23.85
N GLU A 26 40.70 -6.34 -24.65
CA GLU A 26 40.44 -6.61 -26.07
C GLU A 26 41.71 -6.45 -26.95
N LYS A 27 42.68 -5.63 -26.51
CA LYS A 27 43.95 -5.40 -27.22
C LYS A 27 45.04 -6.42 -26.86
N SER A 28 44.97 -7.03 -25.69
CA SER A 28 45.87 -8.10 -25.26
C SER A 28 45.25 -9.45 -25.60
N ALA A 29 45.51 -9.95 -26.82
CA ALA A 29 45.12 -11.29 -27.22
C ALA A 29 45.75 -12.34 -26.27
N GLY A 30 44.96 -12.77 -25.28
CA GLY A 30 45.17 -13.95 -24.45
C GLY A 30 46.55 -14.07 -23.79
N THR A 31 46.73 -13.46 -22.62
CA THR A 31 47.51 -14.00 -21.49
C THR A 31 47.36 -13.07 -20.28
N VAL A 32 46.99 -13.63 -19.12
CA VAL A 32 46.53 -12.91 -17.92
C VAL A 32 47.67 -12.38 -17.05
N ASP A 33 48.93 -12.64 -17.38
CA ASP A 33 50.05 -12.41 -16.46
C ASP A 33 50.83 -11.10 -16.66
N ASP A 34 50.50 -10.27 -17.66
CA ASP A 34 51.23 -9.01 -17.95
C ASP A 34 50.38 -7.74 -17.86
N VAL A 35 49.28 -7.78 -17.08
CA VAL A 35 48.57 -6.58 -16.61
C VAL A 35 49.38 -5.94 -15.48
N SER A 36 50.62 -5.59 -15.83
CA SER A 36 51.74 -5.23 -14.97
C SER A 36 51.67 -3.72 -14.61
N PRO A 37 52.38 -3.26 -13.55
CA PRO A 37 52.04 -2.29 -12.48
C PRO A 37 51.53 -0.87 -12.83
N VAL A 38 51.31 -0.53 -14.09
CA VAL A 38 50.84 0.79 -14.54
C VAL A 38 49.39 1.04 -14.13
N ILE A 39 48.52 0.02 -14.19
CA ILE A 39 47.11 0.13 -13.77
C ILE A 39 47.03 0.32 -12.25
N VAL A 40 47.86 -0.39 -11.49
CA VAL A 40 47.96 -0.27 -10.02
C VAL A 40 48.51 1.10 -9.61
N GLN A 41 49.55 1.62 -10.28
CA GLN A 41 50.08 2.97 -10.02
C GLN A 41 49.10 4.09 -10.40
N THR A 42 48.33 3.90 -11.47
CA THR A 42 47.29 4.86 -11.89
C THR A 42 46.15 4.88 -10.88
N PHE A 43 45.78 3.71 -10.35
CA PHE A 43 44.80 3.57 -9.29
C PHE A 43 45.26 4.20 -7.96
N GLU A 44 46.51 3.97 -7.53
CA GLU A 44 47.08 4.61 -6.33
C GLU A 44 47.19 6.14 -6.47
N ARG A 45 47.46 6.67 -7.67
CA ARG A 45 47.48 8.12 -7.95
C ARG A 45 46.11 8.77 -7.94
N CYS A 46 45.07 8.10 -8.45
CA CYS A 46 43.70 8.61 -8.40
C CYS A 46 43.14 8.67 -6.98
N LEU A 47 43.58 7.79 -6.08
CA LEU A 47 43.16 7.73 -4.68
C LEU A 47 43.96 8.65 -3.73
N THR A 48 45.06 9.27 -4.19
CA THR A 48 45.98 10.01 -3.32
C THR A 48 45.78 11.53 -3.28
N ARG A 49 44.78 12.08 -3.97
CA ARG A 49 44.54 13.54 -3.98
C ARG A 49 43.24 13.91 -3.26
N ASP A 50 43.41 14.30 -1.99
CA ASP A 50 42.55 15.15 -1.13
C ASP A 50 41.02 14.92 -1.08
N THR A 51 40.51 13.74 -1.44
CA THR A 51 39.04 13.52 -1.56
C THR A 51 38.38 12.62 -0.52
N PHE A 52 39.12 11.92 0.35
CA PHE A 52 38.52 10.93 1.28
C PHE A 52 39.16 10.97 2.70
N PRO A 53 38.49 11.53 3.72
CA PRO A 53 39.02 11.63 5.09
C PRO A 53 38.94 10.35 5.94
N TRP A 54 38.27 9.29 5.47
CA TRP A 54 38.05 8.07 6.27
C TRP A 54 38.79 6.89 5.63
N ARG A 55 40.03 6.63 6.05
CA ARG A 55 40.75 5.40 5.69
C ARG A 55 40.46 4.30 6.70
N THR A 56 39.95 3.17 6.24
CA THR A 56 40.42 1.86 6.72
C THR A 56 41.29 1.27 5.61
N LYS A 57 42.52 0.87 5.96
CA LYS A 57 43.51 0.30 5.03
C LYS A 57 42.98 -1.03 4.48
N VAL A 58 42.46 -1.03 3.26
CA VAL A 58 42.19 -2.26 2.51
C VAL A 58 43.40 -2.52 1.61
N LYS A 59 44.10 -3.62 1.85
CA LYS A 59 45.18 -4.13 0.99
C LYS A 59 44.52 -4.91 -0.14
N TRP A 60 44.75 -4.49 -1.38
CA TRP A 60 44.29 -5.18 -2.58
C TRP A 60 45.26 -6.31 -2.93
N ASP A 61 44.71 -7.50 -3.16
CA ASP A 61 45.40 -8.77 -3.39
C ASP A 61 45.31 -9.25 -4.85
N GLY A 62 44.78 -8.42 -5.75
CA GLY A 62 44.86 -8.64 -7.21
C GLY A 62 43.77 -9.53 -7.80
N HIS A 63 42.78 -9.99 -7.02
CA HIS A 63 41.64 -10.74 -7.53
C HIS A 63 40.41 -9.85 -7.83
N PRO A 64 39.74 -10.02 -8.99
CA PRO A 64 38.57 -9.21 -9.37
C PRO A 64 37.39 -9.30 -8.38
N CYS A 65 37.30 -10.39 -7.63
CA CYS A 65 36.21 -10.66 -6.71
C CYS A 65 36.31 -9.91 -5.36
N SER A 66 37.46 -9.33 -4.99
CA SER A 66 37.59 -8.58 -3.73
C SER A 66 37.11 -7.12 -3.83
N ALA A 67 36.77 -6.64 -5.04
CA ALA A 67 36.15 -5.32 -5.26
C ALA A 67 34.74 -5.20 -4.66
N ILE A 68 34.03 -6.33 -4.50
CA ILE A 68 32.67 -6.39 -3.94
C ILE A 68 32.67 -6.07 -2.43
N SER A 69 33.81 -6.22 -1.75
CA SER A 69 33.93 -6.05 -0.30
C SER A 69 34.00 -4.59 0.18
N VAL A 70 34.16 -3.61 -0.72
CA VAL A 70 34.23 -2.18 -0.37
C VAL A 70 32.84 -1.51 -0.37
N LEU A 71 31.78 -2.25 -0.67
CA LEU A 71 30.40 -1.76 -0.75
C LEU A 71 29.67 -1.66 0.60
N VAL A 72 30.38 -1.35 1.68
CA VAL A 72 29.77 -1.08 3.00
C VAL A 72 30.06 0.38 3.33
N ILE A 73 29.00 1.14 3.67
CA ILE A 73 28.95 2.61 3.91
C ILE A 73 28.40 3.41 2.70
N LEU A 74 27.29 2.98 2.11
CA LEU A 74 26.31 3.89 1.49
C LEU A 74 24.89 3.44 1.90
N PRO A 75 23.92 4.37 2.05
CA PRO A 75 22.55 4.02 2.43
C PRO A 75 21.97 3.00 1.43
N ASN A 76 21.23 2.01 1.95
CA ASN A 76 20.80 0.79 1.25
C ASN A 76 20.20 1.00 -0.16
N SER A 77 19.54 2.13 -0.41
CA SER A 77 18.97 2.50 -1.72
C SER A 77 20.01 2.88 -2.78
N SER A 78 21.18 3.37 -2.39
CA SER A 78 22.23 3.77 -3.33
C SER A 78 23.07 2.57 -3.81
N LEU A 79 23.11 1.50 -3.02
CA LEU A 79 23.79 0.25 -3.34
C LEU A 79 22.99 -0.60 -4.33
N SER A 80 21.67 -0.66 -4.14
CA SER A 80 20.76 -1.40 -5.00
C SER A 80 20.75 -0.85 -6.43
N VAL A 81 20.74 0.49 -6.56
CA VAL A 81 20.81 1.18 -7.84
C VAL A 81 22.08 0.83 -8.61
N LEU A 82 23.24 0.91 -7.95
CA LEU A 82 24.52 0.57 -8.58
C LEU A 82 24.60 -0.91 -8.97
N LEU A 83 24.13 -1.80 -8.09
CA LEU A 83 24.11 -3.24 -8.36
C LEU A 83 23.22 -3.58 -9.57
N ASN A 84 22.05 -2.97 -9.68
CA ASN A 84 21.15 -3.17 -10.81
C ASN A 84 21.75 -2.63 -12.10
N LEU A 85 22.39 -1.46 -12.07
CA LEU A 85 23.10 -0.91 -13.23
C LEU A 85 24.19 -1.87 -13.73
N VAL A 86 25.03 -2.38 -12.83
CA VAL A 86 26.08 -3.35 -13.16
C VAL A 86 25.49 -4.62 -13.75
N LYS A 87 24.43 -5.17 -13.14
CA LYS A 87 23.75 -6.37 -13.64
C LYS A 87 23.21 -6.16 -15.06
N THR A 88 22.52 -5.05 -15.32
CA THR A 88 21.96 -4.76 -16.65
C THR A 88 23.04 -4.63 -17.71
N TYR A 89 24.13 -3.93 -17.41
CA TYR A 89 25.25 -3.76 -18.34
C TYR A 89 25.98 -5.08 -18.61
N VAL A 90 26.28 -5.88 -17.57
CA VAL A 90 26.93 -7.18 -17.72
C VAL A 90 26.06 -8.15 -18.52
N ASN A 91 24.74 -8.16 -18.30
CA ASN A 91 23.82 -9.00 -19.05
C ASN A 91 23.78 -8.63 -20.54
N ALA A 92 23.75 -7.32 -20.86
CA ALA A 92 23.79 -6.86 -22.26
C ALA A 92 25.10 -7.29 -22.96
N ILE A 93 26.24 -7.14 -22.29
CA ILE A 93 27.53 -7.57 -22.84
C ILE A 93 27.55 -9.09 -23.07
N ASN A 94 27.04 -9.87 -22.10
CA ASN A 94 27.00 -11.33 -22.21
C ASN A 94 26.01 -11.84 -23.27
N SER A 95 24.96 -11.08 -23.60
CA SER A 95 24.03 -11.41 -24.69
C SER A 95 24.53 -10.97 -26.08
N GLY A 96 25.63 -10.21 -26.15
CA GLY A 96 26.13 -9.62 -27.38
C GLY A 96 25.44 -8.31 -27.77
N ASP A 97 24.61 -7.75 -26.88
CA ASP A 97 23.93 -6.47 -27.07
C ASP A 97 24.78 -5.29 -26.57
N LEU A 98 24.50 -4.09 -27.09
CA LEU A 98 25.16 -2.87 -26.64
C LEU A 98 24.56 -2.38 -25.30
N PRO A 99 25.38 -2.15 -24.27
CA PRO A 99 24.89 -1.59 -23.02
C PRO A 99 24.38 -0.16 -23.22
N CYS A 100 23.07 0.03 -23.01
CA CYS A 100 22.39 1.31 -23.19
C CYS A 100 21.95 1.90 -21.85
N LEU A 101 22.32 3.17 -21.61
CA LEU A 101 21.97 3.89 -20.37
C LEU A 101 20.45 4.04 -20.21
N GLU A 102 19.73 4.32 -21.30
CA GLU A 102 18.27 4.47 -21.30
C GLU A 102 17.59 3.17 -20.84
N ASN A 103 17.97 2.03 -21.42
CA ASN A 103 17.44 0.72 -21.03
C ASN A 103 17.73 0.39 -19.57
N ALA A 104 18.90 0.78 -19.07
CA ALA A 104 19.25 0.54 -17.67
C ALA A 104 18.48 1.44 -16.70
N VAL A 105 18.22 2.69 -17.07
CA VAL A 105 17.37 3.61 -16.28
C VAL A 105 15.92 3.11 -16.26
N LEU A 106 15.39 2.63 -17.39
CA LEU A 106 14.05 2.02 -17.46
C LEU A 106 13.94 0.78 -16.58
N ALA A 107 14.88 -0.16 -16.69
CA ALA A 107 14.89 -1.36 -15.85
C ALA A 107 15.00 -1.02 -14.35
N LEU A 108 15.78 0.02 -14.01
CA LEU A 108 15.88 0.49 -12.64
C LEU A 108 14.57 1.11 -12.15
N ALA A 109 13.90 1.90 -12.98
CA ALA A 109 12.59 2.48 -12.68
C ALA A 109 11.55 1.39 -12.39
N GLU A 110 11.50 0.33 -13.20
CA GLU A 110 10.59 -0.80 -12.96
C GLU A 110 10.83 -1.46 -11.61
N ILE A 111 12.10 -1.75 -11.27
CA ILE A 111 12.47 -2.41 -10.01
C ILE A 111 12.15 -1.52 -8.82
N GLU A 112 12.56 -0.25 -8.87
CA GLU A 112 12.39 0.67 -7.75
C GLU A 112 10.92 1.06 -7.55
N ASN A 113 10.16 1.26 -8.63
CA ASN A 113 8.73 1.54 -8.55
C ASN A 113 7.98 0.32 -7.97
N ALA A 114 8.33 -0.90 -8.36
CA ALA A 114 7.74 -2.11 -7.79
C ALA A 114 8.04 -2.24 -6.29
N ALA A 115 9.28 -2.00 -5.87
CA ALA A 115 9.66 -1.99 -4.46
C ALA A 115 8.93 -0.87 -3.69
N ALA A 116 8.78 0.31 -4.28
CA ALA A 116 8.06 1.43 -3.67
C ALA A 116 6.58 1.12 -3.45
N VAL A 117 5.92 0.38 -4.36
CA VAL A 117 4.55 -0.12 -4.16
C VAL A 117 4.49 -1.09 -2.98
N CYS A 118 5.37 -2.10 -2.94
CA CYS A 118 5.43 -3.06 -1.84
C CYS A 118 5.61 -2.38 -0.47
N ASP A 119 6.50 -1.39 -0.38
CA ASP A 119 6.78 -0.69 0.87
C ASP A 119 5.64 0.25 1.27
N ALA A 120 4.99 0.91 0.31
CA ALA A 120 3.81 1.72 0.55
C ALA A 120 2.65 0.88 1.12
N ILE A 121 2.38 -0.29 0.53
CA ILE A 121 1.33 -1.21 1.00
C ILE A 121 1.67 -1.77 2.38
N SER A 122 2.91 -2.17 2.61
CA SER A 122 3.34 -2.70 3.91
C SER A 122 3.16 -1.65 5.01
N CYS A 123 3.55 -0.41 4.74
CA CYS A 123 3.33 0.72 5.66
C CYS A 123 1.83 0.96 5.90
N TYR A 124 1.02 1.01 4.84
CA TYR A 124 -0.43 1.18 4.94
C TYR A 124 -1.05 0.15 5.89
N GLU A 125 -0.75 -1.13 5.68
CA GLU A 125 -1.31 -2.20 6.49
C GLU A 125 -0.87 -2.11 7.95
N GLU A 126 0.41 -1.81 8.21
CA GLU A 126 0.92 -1.63 9.56
C GLU A 126 0.22 -0.47 10.28
N ARG A 127 0.11 0.68 9.61
CA ARG A 127 -0.57 1.88 10.13
C ARG A 127 -2.05 1.61 10.41
N MET A 128 -2.75 0.97 9.48
CA MET A 128 -4.15 0.58 9.66
C MET A 128 -4.32 -0.34 10.88
N ARG A 129 -3.46 -1.35 11.04
CA ARG A 129 -3.51 -2.26 12.21
C ARG A 129 -3.23 -1.54 13.54
N GLN A 130 -2.35 -0.54 13.54
CA GLN A 130 -1.98 0.20 14.74
C GLN A 130 -3.04 1.23 15.16
N ARG A 131 -3.67 1.90 14.20
CA ARG A 131 -4.59 3.02 14.46
C ARG A 131 -6.05 2.60 14.53
N LEU A 132 -6.43 1.49 13.90
CA LEU A 132 -7.82 1.06 13.81
C LEU A 132 -8.15 0.03 14.91
N ASN A 133 -9.11 0.37 15.76
CA ASN A 133 -9.71 -0.56 16.72
C ASN A 133 -11.04 -1.06 16.18
N LEU A 134 -11.19 -2.38 16.03
CA LEU A 134 -12.41 -3.00 15.55
C LEU A 134 -13.24 -3.58 16.71
N PRO A 135 -14.58 -3.49 16.68
CA PRO A 135 -15.38 -2.78 15.68
C PRO A 135 -15.38 -1.25 15.88
N THR A 136 -15.47 -0.49 14.79
CA THR A 136 -15.62 0.97 14.84
C THR A 136 -17.08 1.37 15.12
N GLY A 137 -17.27 2.55 15.70
CA GLY A 137 -18.62 3.08 15.98
C GLY A 137 -19.36 3.52 14.72
N SER A 138 -18.63 3.91 13.68
CA SER A 138 -19.18 4.31 12.38
C SER A 138 -18.27 3.92 11.22
N VAL A 139 -18.81 3.92 10.00
CA VAL A 139 -18.01 3.72 8.78
C VAL A 139 -17.04 4.89 8.58
N ASN A 140 -17.45 6.12 8.91
CA ASN A 140 -16.61 7.31 8.78
C ASN A 140 -15.33 7.26 9.62
N GLU A 141 -15.37 6.63 10.79
CA GLU A 141 -14.19 6.45 11.64
C GLU A 141 -13.12 5.60 10.92
N LEU A 142 -13.54 4.50 10.29
CA LEU A 142 -12.66 3.65 9.48
C LEU A 142 -12.13 4.42 8.26
N LEU A 143 -13.01 5.13 7.55
CA LEU A 143 -12.64 5.90 6.35
C LEU A 143 -11.66 7.04 6.68
N ALA A 144 -11.81 7.70 7.83
CA ALA A 144 -10.89 8.75 8.26
C ALA A 144 -9.47 8.21 8.50
N VAL A 145 -9.35 7.06 9.18
CA VAL A 145 -8.06 6.38 9.40
C VAL A 145 -7.47 5.90 8.07
N HIS A 146 -8.30 5.31 7.20
CA HIS A 146 -7.91 4.90 5.86
C HIS A 146 -7.31 6.06 5.06
N ALA A 147 -8.00 7.21 4.99
CA ALA A 147 -7.56 8.36 4.22
C ALA A 147 -6.21 8.94 4.70
N GLU A 148 -5.91 8.84 6.00
CA GLU A 148 -4.60 9.24 6.53
C GLU A 148 -3.51 8.22 6.17
N CYS A 149 -3.79 6.93 6.36
CA CYS A 149 -2.84 5.86 6.06
C CYS A 149 -2.53 5.77 4.55
N GLU A 150 -3.54 5.95 3.71
CA GLU A 150 -3.40 6.03 2.26
C GLU A 150 -2.49 7.19 1.87
N ARG A 151 -2.72 8.38 2.41
CA ARG A 151 -1.88 9.55 2.13
C ARG A 151 -0.42 9.32 2.51
N GLU A 152 -0.15 8.69 3.66
CA GLU A 152 1.20 8.31 4.07
C GLU A 152 1.83 7.30 3.10
N ALA A 153 1.08 6.26 2.71
CA ALA A 153 1.53 5.24 1.78
C ALA A 153 1.84 5.81 0.39
N THR A 154 0.94 6.63 -0.16
CA THR A 154 1.19 7.31 -1.43
C THR A 154 2.38 8.26 -1.32
N GLY A 155 2.57 8.94 -0.19
CA GLY A 155 3.76 9.76 0.06
C GLY A 155 5.08 8.96 -0.01
N ILE A 156 5.11 7.76 0.58
CA ILE A 156 6.25 6.84 0.51
C ILE A 156 6.54 6.45 -0.95
N PHE A 157 5.50 6.03 -1.68
CA PHE A 157 5.63 5.68 -3.09
C PHE A 157 6.17 6.85 -3.93
N MET A 158 5.58 8.04 -3.76
CA MET A 158 5.96 9.23 -4.53
C MET A 158 7.39 9.68 -4.27
N SER A 159 7.94 9.41 -3.08
CA SER A 159 9.33 9.77 -2.73
C SER A 159 10.39 8.93 -3.45
N ARG A 160 10.02 7.75 -3.97
CA ARG A 160 10.95 6.77 -4.56
C ARG A 160 10.68 6.48 -6.02
N ALA A 161 9.43 6.55 -6.46
CA ALA A 161 9.07 6.20 -7.82
C ALA A 161 9.66 7.20 -8.84
N PHE A 162 10.01 6.76 -10.04
CA PHE A 162 10.46 7.63 -11.14
C PHE A 162 10.22 6.96 -12.51
N GLY A 163 10.36 7.73 -13.60
CA GLY A 163 10.21 7.21 -14.97
C GLY A 163 8.80 7.36 -15.54
N ASP A 164 8.23 8.57 -15.48
CA ASP A 164 7.01 9.04 -16.15
C ASP A 164 5.89 7.99 -16.35
N GLU A 165 5.85 7.29 -17.49
CA GLU A 165 4.83 6.29 -17.81
C GLU A 165 4.83 5.10 -16.83
N LEU A 166 6.00 4.69 -16.35
CA LEU A 166 6.14 3.62 -15.37
C LEU A 166 5.59 4.04 -14.00
N VAL A 167 5.70 5.33 -13.64
CA VAL A 167 5.10 5.84 -12.40
C VAL A 167 3.58 5.74 -12.47
N LYS A 168 2.96 6.10 -13.59
CA LYS A 168 1.50 5.99 -13.77
C LYS A 168 1.02 4.55 -13.61
N LYS A 169 1.68 3.61 -14.28
CA LYS A 169 1.35 2.17 -14.19
C LYS A 169 1.52 1.62 -12.77
N SER A 170 2.61 1.98 -12.09
CA SER A 170 2.84 1.56 -10.70
C SER A 170 1.89 2.24 -9.71
N GLN A 171 1.47 3.47 -9.99
CA GLN A 171 0.45 4.17 -9.22
C GLN A 171 -0.91 3.49 -9.36
N GLU A 172 -1.39 3.21 -10.57
CA GLU A 172 -2.66 2.49 -10.78
C GLU A 172 -2.68 1.15 -10.00
N LYS A 173 -1.54 0.45 -9.99
CA LYS A 173 -1.37 -0.77 -9.18
C LYS A 173 -1.47 -0.49 -7.68
N LEU A 174 -0.81 0.55 -7.17
CA LEU A 174 -0.90 0.95 -5.77
C LEU A 174 -2.35 1.29 -5.37
N GLU A 175 -3.06 2.06 -6.19
CA GLU A 175 -4.46 2.45 -5.96
C GLU A 175 -5.36 1.21 -5.88
N GLN A 176 -5.18 0.26 -6.80
CA GLN A 176 -5.93 -1.00 -6.80
C GLN A 176 -5.66 -1.84 -5.53
N GLU A 177 -4.39 -1.97 -5.12
CA GLU A 177 -4.03 -2.73 -3.93
C GLU A 177 -4.55 -2.05 -2.65
N LEU A 178 -4.45 -0.71 -2.54
CA LEU A 178 -5.01 0.04 -1.40
C LEU A 178 -6.53 -0.10 -1.32
N LYS A 179 -7.23 -0.05 -2.46
CA LYS A 179 -8.68 -0.29 -2.52
C LYS A 179 -9.05 -1.69 -2.01
N GLN A 180 -8.35 -2.73 -2.48
CA GLN A 180 -8.57 -4.10 -1.99
C GLN A 180 -8.33 -4.22 -0.49
N LYS A 181 -7.28 -3.57 0.02
CA LYS A 181 -6.99 -3.56 1.47
C LYS A 181 -8.05 -2.82 2.26
N LYS A 182 -8.57 -1.70 1.76
CA LYS A 182 -9.71 -1.00 2.37
C LYS A 182 -10.93 -1.91 2.47
N GLU A 183 -11.30 -2.58 1.38
CA GLU A 183 -12.41 -3.54 1.35
C GLU A 183 -12.22 -4.67 2.37
N GLU A 184 -10.99 -5.19 2.51
CA GLU A 184 -10.65 -6.20 3.51
C GLU A 184 -10.89 -5.69 4.95
N PHE A 185 -10.46 -4.47 5.27
CA PHE A 185 -10.68 -3.86 6.57
C PHE A 185 -12.17 -3.57 6.83
N CYS A 186 -12.92 -3.11 5.83
CA CYS A 186 -14.37 -2.93 5.93
C CYS A 186 -15.06 -4.24 6.29
N ARG A 187 -14.76 -5.33 5.57
CA ARG A 187 -15.34 -6.66 5.85
C ARG A 187 -14.98 -7.15 7.26
N LYS A 188 -13.74 -6.94 7.71
CA LYS A 188 -13.34 -7.29 9.09
C LYS A 188 -14.10 -6.48 10.13
N ASN A 189 -14.34 -5.20 9.87
CA ASN A 189 -15.11 -4.33 10.75
C ASN A 189 -16.57 -4.77 10.86
N GLU A 190 -17.20 -5.06 9.71
CA GLU A 190 -18.56 -5.60 9.67
C GLU A 190 -18.65 -6.90 10.46
N GLN A 191 -17.73 -7.84 10.23
CA GLN A 191 -17.71 -9.11 10.94
C GLN A 191 -17.53 -8.92 12.45
N ALA A 192 -16.55 -8.12 12.87
CA ALA A 192 -16.29 -7.85 14.29
C ALA A 192 -17.49 -7.18 14.98
N SER A 193 -18.18 -6.27 14.29
CA SER A 193 -19.38 -5.61 14.82
C SER A 193 -20.54 -6.60 14.95
N PHE A 194 -20.75 -7.44 13.93
CA PHE A 194 -21.78 -8.47 13.96
C PHE A 194 -21.52 -9.47 15.08
N ASP A 195 -20.31 -10.01 15.19
CA ASP A 195 -19.94 -11.00 16.20
C ASP A 195 -20.13 -10.46 17.62
N ARG A 196 -19.69 -9.22 17.88
CA ARG A 196 -19.90 -8.55 19.17
C ARG A 196 -21.40 -8.40 19.47
N CYS A 197 -22.17 -7.90 18.52
CA CYS A 197 -23.61 -7.70 18.71
C CYS A 197 -24.35 -9.01 18.96
N PHE A 198 -24.02 -10.04 18.18
CA PHE A 198 -24.65 -11.35 18.28
C PHE A 198 -24.29 -12.05 19.60
N ALA A 199 -23.05 -11.90 20.09
CA ALA A 199 -22.66 -12.38 21.41
C ALA A 199 -23.48 -11.71 22.53
N VAL A 200 -23.63 -10.38 22.48
CA VAL A 200 -24.46 -9.63 23.44
C VAL A 200 -25.92 -10.09 23.39
N LEU A 201 -26.52 -10.25 22.20
CA LEU A 201 -27.89 -10.73 22.06
C LEU A 201 -28.05 -12.15 22.61
N THR A 202 -27.07 -13.01 22.34
CA THR A 202 -27.03 -14.38 22.86
C THR A 202 -27.03 -14.36 24.39
N ASP A 203 -26.17 -13.55 25.01
CA ASP A 203 -26.08 -13.41 26.46
C ASP A 203 -27.36 -12.87 27.09
N LEU A 204 -27.94 -11.81 26.52
CA LEU A 204 -29.21 -11.24 26.98
C LEU A 204 -30.37 -12.24 26.88
N SER A 205 -30.31 -13.17 25.92
CA SER A 205 -31.36 -14.16 25.66
C SER A 205 -31.19 -15.49 26.42
N GLN A 206 -30.12 -15.69 27.19
CA GLN A 206 -29.87 -16.96 27.87
C GLN A 206 -31.01 -17.40 28.79
N GLU A 207 -31.58 -16.47 29.55
CA GLU A 207 -32.70 -16.75 30.45
C GLU A 207 -33.94 -17.19 29.66
N LEU A 208 -34.28 -16.44 28.60
CA LEU A 208 -35.39 -16.78 27.69
C LEU A 208 -35.23 -18.18 27.10
N GLU A 209 -34.02 -18.55 26.68
CA GLU A 209 -33.72 -19.88 26.14
C GLU A 209 -33.95 -21.01 27.15
N VAL A 210 -33.59 -20.79 28.42
CA VAL A 210 -33.83 -21.77 29.49
C VAL A 210 -35.34 -21.91 29.74
N GLU A 211 -36.05 -20.79 29.84
CA GLU A 211 -37.50 -20.77 30.08
C GLU A 211 -38.29 -21.42 28.94
N LEU A 212 -37.87 -21.23 27.69
CA LEU A 212 -38.42 -21.90 26.52
C LEU A 212 -38.26 -23.42 26.60
N ARG A 213 -37.07 -23.92 26.97
CA ARG A 213 -36.81 -25.37 27.12
C ARG A 213 -37.61 -25.98 28.27
N MET A 214 -37.85 -25.21 29.32
CA MET A 214 -38.70 -25.63 30.44
C MET A 214 -40.19 -25.61 30.11
N GLY A 215 -40.58 -25.05 28.95
CA GLY A 215 -41.98 -24.97 28.53
C GLY A 215 -42.82 -23.97 29.33
N ILE A 216 -42.19 -22.97 29.94
CA ILE A 216 -42.87 -21.98 30.81
C ILE A 216 -43.91 -21.16 30.03
N TYR A 217 -43.69 -20.99 28.73
CA TYR A 217 -44.58 -20.25 27.82
C TYR A 217 -45.69 -21.12 27.21
N SER A 218 -45.72 -22.43 27.46
CA SER A 218 -46.74 -23.36 26.92
C SER A 218 -48.02 -23.39 27.78
N VAL A 219 -48.48 -22.22 28.21
CA VAL A 219 -49.67 -22.01 29.04
C VAL A 219 -50.58 -20.97 28.40
N PRO A 220 -51.89 -20.93 28.73
CA PRO A 220 -52.78 -19.87 28.24
C PRO A 220 -52.23 -18.47 28.59
N GLY A 221 -52.07 -17.61 27.58
CA GLY A 221 -51.45 -16.28 27.70
C GLY A 221 -49.92 -16.29 27.70
N GLY A 222 -49.29 -17.43 27.45
CA GLY A 222 -47.84 -17.58 27.42
C GLY A 222 -47.19 -16.88 26.23
N TYR A 223 -47.88 -16.72 25.11
CA TYR A 223 -47.35 -15.96 23.96
C TYR A 223 -47.09 -14.50 24.32
N GLN A 224 -48.00 -13.85 25.05
CA GLN A 224 -47.85 -12.46 25.46
C GLN A 224 -46.64 -12.28 26.39
N ARG A 225 -46.46 -13.19 27.36
CA ARG A 225 -45.30 -13.18 28.27
C ARG A 225 -43.98 -13.35 27.51
N TYR A 226 -43.98 -14.19 26.47
CA TYR A 226 -42.83 -14.37 25.60
C TYR A 226 -42.47 -13.09 24.85
N LEU A 227 -43.47 -12.38 24.30
CA LEU A 227 -43.24 -11.10 23.63
C LEU A 227 -42.69 -10.05 24.60
N GLU A 228 -43.25 -9.94 25.80
CA GLU A 228 -42.74 -9.02 26.83
C GLU A 228 -41.26 -9.27 27.15
N LYS A 229 -40.87 -10.54 27.29
CA LYS A 229 -39.48 -10.92 27.54
C LYS A 229 -38.56 -10.62 26.35
N ARG A 230 -39.02 -10.89 25.12
CA ARG A 230 -38.30 -10.55 23.89
C ARG A 230 -38.08 -9.03 23.78
N ASP A 231 -39.11 -8.24 24.03
CA ASP A 231 -39.05 -6.78 23.97
C ASP A 231 -38.15 -6.21 25.08
N GLU A 232 -38.08 -6.87 26.25
CA GLU A 232 -37.12 -6.54 27.31
C GLU A 232 -35.68 -6.75 26.84
N ILE A 233 -35.40 -7.87 26.16
CA ILE A 233 -34.09 -8.17 25.58
C ILE A 233 -33.70 -7.12 24.54
N GLU A 234 -34.62 -6.77 23.64
CA GLU A 234 -34.40 -5.75 22.62
C GLU A 234 -34.11 -4.38 23.24
N LYS A 235 -34.90 -3.95 24.24
CA LYS A 235 -34.65 -2.70 24.99
C LYS A 235 -33.28 -2.71 25.64
N LYS A 236 -32.88 -3.80 26.30
CA LYS A 236 -31.54 -3.95 26.89
C LYS A 236 -30.45 -3.86 25.83
N TYR A 237 -30.65 -4.49 24.68
CA TYR A 237 -29.71 -4.45 23.55
C TYR A 237 -29.52 -3.02 23.00
N HIS A 238 -30.59 -2.24 22.87
CA HIS A 238 -30.50 -0.85 22.43
C HIS A 238 -29.67 0.02 23.38
N LEU A 239 -29.64 -0.28 24.68
CA LEU A 239 -28.83 0.44 25.68
C LEU A 239 -27.33 0.10 25.65
N VAL A 240 -26.93 -1.00 24.99
CA VAL A 240 -25.52 -1.42 24.96
C VAL A 240 -24.68 -0.43 24.13
N PRO A 241 -23.60 0.15 24.67
CA PRO A 241 -22.73 1.04 23.91
C PRO A 241 -21.83 0.25 22.93
N GLU A 242 -21.29 0.95 21.93
CA GLU A 242 -20.24 0.41 21.04
C GLU A 242 -20.64 -0.91 20.34
N LYS A 243 -21.86 -0.98 19.82
CA LYS A 243 -22.33 -2.12 19.02
C LYS A 243 -21.61 -2.21 17.65
N GLY A 244 -21.23 -1.06 17.13
CA GLY A 244 -20.61 -0.90 15.81
C GLY A 244 -21.64 -0.87 14.68
N ILE A 245 -21.14 -0.97 13.45
CA ILE A 245 -21.89 -0.70 12.22
C ILE A 245 -22.91 -1.78 11.80
N GLN A 246 -22.92 -2.96 12.44
CA GLN A 246 -23.81 -4.09 12.13
C GLN A 246 -24.86 -4.36 13.23
N ALA A 247 -25.14 -3.38 14.10
CA ALA A 247 -26.08 -3.53 15.21
C ALA A 247 -27.47 -4.03 14.76
N ASP A 248 -28.09 -3.32 13.82
CA ASP A 248 -29.45 -3.64 13.38
C ASP A 248 -29.51 -4.95 12.60
N LYS A 249 -28.42 -5.32 11.91
CA LYS A 249 -28.35 -6.59 11.17
C LYS A 249 -28.27 -7.77 12.13
N ALA A 250 -27.48 -7.65 13.20
CA ALA A 250 -27.41 -8.67 14.23
C ALA A 250 -28.76 -8.83 14.95
N LEU A 251 -29.46 -7.72 15.23
CA LEU A 251 -30.81 -7.74 15.79
C LEU A 251 -31.81 -8.42 14.84
N GLU A 252 -31.77 -8.11 13.54
CA GLU A 252 -32.64 -8.73 12.54
C GLU A 252 -32.43 -10.26 12.48
N GLU A 253 -31.19 -10.73 12.42
CA GLU A 253 -30.87 -12.17 12.41
C GLU A 253 -31.30 -12.86 13.72
N PHE A 254 -31.13 -12.18 14.85
CA PHE A 254 -31.63 -12.68 16.14
C PHE A 254 -33.15 -12.82 16.13
N LEU A 255 -33.90 -11.78 15.74
CA LEU A 255 -35.37 -11.81 15.69
C LEU A 255 -35.88 -12.88 14.71
N LYS A 256 -35.25 -13.02 13.54
CA LYS A 256 -35.54 -14.10 12.59
C LYS A 256 -35.35 -15.49 13.21
N SER A 257 -34.28 -15.69 13.97
CA SER A 257 -34.03 -16.97 14.66
C SER A 257 -35.13 -17.32 15.67
N LYS A 258 -35.80 -16.31 16.24
CA LYS A 258 -36.88 -16.45 17.23
C LYS A 258 -38.27 -16.55 16.60
N GLN A 259 -38.41 -16.27 15.31
CA GLN A 259 -39.71 -16.23 14.63
C GLN A 259 -40.43 -17.59 14.67
N THR A 260 -39.72 -18.69 14.47
CA THR A 260 -40.33 -20.03 14.47
C THR A 260 -40.94 -20.37 15.83
N VAL A 261 -40.21 -20.07 16.91
CA VAL A 261 -40.69 -20.27 18.29
C VAL A 261 -41.90 -19.39 18.58
N ALA A 262 -41.82 -18.10 18.21
CA ALA A 262 -42.93 -17.16 18.36
C ALA A 262 -44.19 -17.65 17.64
N ASN A 263 -44.06 -18.10 16.38
CA ASN A 263 -45.17 -18.62 15.60
C ASN A 263 -45.78 -19.88 16.23
N SER A 264 -44.96 -20.82 16.72
CA SER A 264 -45.46 -22.02 17.40
C SER A 264 -46.22 -21.67 18.68
N LEU A 265 -45.70 -20.77 19.50
CA LEU A 265 -46.38 -20.31 20.72
C LEU A 265 -47.71 -19.60 20.40
N LEU A 266 -47.73 -18.75 19.38
CA LEU A 266 -48.94 -18.05 18.93
C LEU A 266 -50.05 -19.03 18.53
N GLN A 267 -49.71 -20.10 17.81
CA GLN A 267 -50.68 -21.10 17.39
C GLN A 267 -51.22 -21.93 18.57
N MET A 268 -50.35 -22.32 19.51
CA MET A 268 -50.72 -23.14 20.68
C MET A 268 -51.47 -22.36 21.77
N ASP A 269 -51.36 -21.03 21.81
CA ASP A 269 -52.02 -20.24 22.85
C ASP A 269 -53.55 -20.19 22.61
N HIS A 270 -54.29 -20.89 23.48
CA HIS A 270 -55.75 -20.92 23.44
C HIS A 270 -56.41 -19.74 24.15
N ALA A 271 -55.64 -18.86 24.81
CA ALA A 271 -56.18 -17.61 25.37
C ALA A 271 -56.48 -16.56 24.30
N LEU A 272 -55.84 -16.67 23.13
CA LEU A 272 -56.03 -15.76 21.99
C LEU A 272 -57.06 -16.31 21.00
N THR A 273 -57.95 -15.44 20.54
CA THR A 273 -58.87 -15.73 19.44
C THR A 273 -58.15 -15.75 18.09
N ASP A 274 -58.70 -16.43 17.10
CA ASP A 274 -58.11 -16.48 15.74
C ASP A 274 -57.91 -15.09 15.14
N LYS A 275 -58.79 -14.14 15.46
CA LYS A 275 -58.65 -12.73 15.03
C LYS A 275 -57.46 -12.04 15.70
N GLU A 276 -57.24 -12.27 16.99
CA GLU A 276 -56.09 -11.70 17.70
C GLU A 276 -54.78 -12.30 17.19
N LYS A 277 -54.76 -13.61 16.89
CA LYS A 277 -53.60 -14.27 16.27
C LYS A 277 -53.25 -13.68 14.90
N GLU A 278 -54.26 -13.40 14.07
CA GLU A 278 -54.07 -12.77 12.77
C GLU A 278 -53.53 -11.33 12.91
N ILE A 279 -54.09 -10.53 13.83
CA ILE A 279 -53.61 -9.16 14.10
C ILE A 279 -52.13 -9.19 14.51
N GLU A 280 -51.75 -10.15 15.34
CA GLU A 280 -50.40 -10.25 15.85
C GLU A 280 -49.40 -10.75 14.79
N ALA A 281 -49.82 -11.68 13.93
CA ALA A 281 -49.04 -12.08 12.76
C ALA A 281 -48.78 -10.88 11.82
N GLN A 282 -49.80 -10.03 11.61
CA GLN A 282 -49.66 -8.82 10.79
C GLN A 282 -48.72 -7.79 11.44
N ARG A 283 -48.77 -7.62 12.77
CA ARG A 283 -47.84 -6.75 13.50
C ARG A 283 -46.40 -7.23 13.37
N ALA A 284 -46.14 -8.51 13.60
CA ALA A 284 -44.81 -9.09 13.44
C ALA A 284 -44.27 -8.91 12.01
N GLN A 285 -45.14 -9.06 11.00
CA GLN A 285 -44.77 -8.79 9.61
C GLN A 285 -44.43 -7.31 9.37
N ALA A 286 -45.18 -6.38 9.96
CA ALA A 286 -44.93 -4.95 9.84
C ALA A 286 -43.61 -4.54 10.53
N GLU A 287 -43.34 -5.06 11.73
CA GLU A 287 -42.08 -4.84 12.46
C GLU A 287 -40.87 -5.33 11.65
N ALA A 288 -40.96 -6.56 11.11
CA ALA A 288 -39.90 -7.12 10.27
C ALA A 288 -39.65 -6.26 9.01
N ALA A 289 -40.71 -5.76 8.38
CA ALA A 289 -40.60 -4.88 7.21
C ALA A 289 -39.97 -3.53 7.54
N GLN A 290 -40.31 -2.93 8.70
CA GLN A 290 -39.71 -1.67 9.16
C GLN A 290 -38.21 -1.82 9.46
N LEU A 291 -37.81 -2.91 10.10
CA LEU A 291 -36.40 -3.19 10.36
C LEU A 291 -35.62 -3.41 9.06
N GLN A 292 -36.19 -4.14 8.10
CA GLN A 292 -35.60 -4.33 6.77
C GLN A 292 -35.44 -3.02 6.01
N GLN A 293 -36.42 -2.12 6.09
CA GLN A 293 -36.33 -0.80 5.49
C GLN A 293 -35.18 0.01 6.10
N THR A 294 -35.07 0.01 7.43
CA THR A 294 -34.00 0.71 8.17
C THR A 294 -32.61 0.19 7.76
N LEU A 295 -32.46 -1.13 7.65
CA LEU A 295 -31.23 -1.78 7.18
C LEU A 295 -30.88 -1.39 5.74
N LEU A 296 -31.87 -1.28 4.86
CA LEU A 296 -31.66 -0.85 3.48
C LEU A 296 -31.17 0.60 3.42
N GLU A 297 -31.79 1.49 4.19
CA GLU A 297 -31.40 2.90 4.30
C GLU A 297 -29.97 3.05 4.84
N GLN A 298 -29.61 2.29 5.88
CA GLN A 298 -28.25 2.25 6.41
C GLN A 298 -27.24 1.76 5.37
N LYS A 299 -27.55 0.66 4.67
CA LYS A 299 -26.67 0.11 3.63
C LYS A 299 -26.48 1.11 2.48
N GLN A 300 -27.54 1.83 2.09
CA GLN A 300 -27.46 2.87 1.08
C GLN A 300 -26.59 4.04 1.53
N ALA A 301 -26.74 4.51 2.77
CA ALA A 301 -25.91 5.56 3.34
C ALA A 301 -24.42 5.15 3.42
N GLN A 302 -24.14 3.91 3.82
CA GLN A 302 -22.78 3.36 3.84
C GLN A 302 -22.17 3.30 2.44
N LEU A 303 -22.93 2.82 1.44
CA LEU A 303 -22.47 2.77 0.05
C LEU A 303 -22.16 4.18 -0.50
N GLN A 304 -23.00 5.17 -0.18
CA GLN A 304 -22.76 6.56 -0.56
C GLN A 304 -21.48 7.12 0.07
N GLN A 305 -21.23 6.85 1.35
CA GLN A 305 -20.00 7.27 2.02
C GLN A 305 -18.76 6.64 1.39
N MET A 306 -18.82 5.34 1.05
CA MET A 306 -17.73 4.63 0.37
C MET A 306 -17.43 5.20 -1.01
N MET A 307 -18.47 5.52 -1.79
CA MET A 307 -18.34 6.14 -3.12
C MET A 307 -17.70 7.54 -3.04
N GLU A 308 -18.13 8.35 -2.09
CA GLU A 308 -17.61 9.72 -1.90
C GLU A 308 -16.16 9.70 -1.38
N ASP A 309 -15.81 8.74 -0.53
CA ASP A 309 -14.42 8.51 -0.12
C ASP A 309 -13.53 8.06 -1.27
N GLU A 310 -13.99 7.10 -2.09
CA GLU A 310 -13.24 6.64 -3.26
C GLU A 310 -13.00 7.77 -4.26
N LYS A 311 -14.01 8.62 -4.52
CA LYS A 311 -13.85 9.79 -5.37
C LYS A 311 -12.81 10.77 -4.82
N ARG A 312 -12.88 11.09 -3.52
CA ARG A 312 -11.93 12.01 -2.86
C ARG A 312 -10.50 11.48 -2.90
N SER A 313 -10.33 10.18 -2.66
CA SER A 313 -9.04 9.49 -2.76
C SER A 313 -8.46 9.56 -4.17
N HIS A 314 -9.26 9.21 -5.19
CA HIS A 314 -8.83 9.25 -6.58
C HIS A 314 -8.45 10.67 -7.03
N ASP A 315 -9.27 11.68 -6.70
CA ASP A 315 -8.97 13.08 -7.02
C ASP A 315 -7.66 13.55 -6.36
N ALA A 316 -7.41 13.16 -5.11
CA ALA A 316 -6.17 13.50 -4.39
C ALA A 316 -4.94 12.82 -5.00
N GLN A 317 -5.06 11.56 -5.43
CA GLN A 317 -3.99 10.81 -6.08
C GLN A 317 -3.64 11.38 -7.46
N LEU A 318 -4.65 11.77 -8.25
CA LEU A 318 -4.45 12.46 -9.53
C LEU A 318 -3.75 13.81 -9.36
N GLN A 319 -4.12 14.58 -8.32
CA GLN A 319 -3.46 15.84 -8.01
C GLN A 319 -1.98 15.62 -7.66
N LEU A 320 -1.70 14.66 -6.78
CA LEU A 320 -0.34 14.38 -6.33
C LEU A 320 0.55 13.90 -7.49
N LEU A 321 0.02 13.05 -8.37
CA LEU A 321 0.71 12.63 -9.59
C LEU A 321 1.03 13.82 -10.49
N ARG A 322 0.06 14.72 -10.71
CA ARG A 322 0.25 15.92 -11.54
C ARG A 322 1.37 16.81 -10.98
N GLU A 323 1.35 17.07 -9.67
CA GLU A 323 2.37 17.89 -9.01
C GLU A 323 3.76 17.27 -9.11
N LYS A 324 3.86 15.94 -9.02
CA LYS A 324 5.12 15.22 -9.19
C LYS A 324 5.66 15.34 -10.61
N MET A 325 4.83 15.03 -11.62
CA MET A 325 5.22 15.12 -13.03
C MET A 325 5.69 16.54 -13.39
N GLU A 326 5.02 17.57 -12.86
CA GLU A 326 5.43 18.98 -13.09
C GLU A 326 6.78 19.30 -12.45
N LYS A 327 7.05 18.79 -11.24
CA LYS A 327 8.36 18.95 -10.57
C LYS A 327 9.47 18.23 -11.32
N GLU A 328 9.24 16.99 -11.75
CA GLU A 328 10.21 16.19 -12.50
C GLU A 328 10.51 16.82 -13.86
N LYS A 329 9.48 17.32 -14.55
CA LYS A 329 9.64 18.06 -15.81
C LYS A 329 10.53 19.30 -15.63
N LYS A 330 10.30 20.12 -14.60
CA LYS A 330 11.12 21.30 -14.32
C LYS A 330 12.58 20.93 -14.04
N LEU A 331 12.81 19.88 -13.25
CA LEU A 331 14.16 19.37 -12.97
C LEU A 331 14.85 18.90 -14.25
N MET A 332 14.12 18.21 -15.14
CA MET A 332 14.65 17.79 -16.44
C MET A 332 15.03 18.99 -17.30
N GLU A 333 14.15 20.00 -17.41
CA GLU A 333 14.41 21.23 -18.16
C GLU A 333 15.68 21.94 -17.65
N GLU A 334 15.82 22.11 -16.33
CA GLU A 334 17.01 22.70 -15.71
C GLU A 334 18.30 21.91 -16.01
N GLU A 335 18.26 20.57 -15.97
CA GLU A 335 19.42 19.75 -16.31
C GLU A 335 19.74 19.81 -17.81
N THR A 336 18.72 19.84 -18.69
CA THR A 336 18.94 20.02 -20.13
C THR A 336 19.60 21.35 -20.46
N ASP A 337 19.16 22.44 -19.83
CA ASP A 337 19.75 23.77 -20.01
C ASP A 337 21.21 23.81 -19.55
N ARG A 338 21.51 23.19 -18.40
CA ARG A 338 22.90 23.06 -17.92
C ARG A 338 23.80 22.30 -18.89
N VAL A 339 23.30 21.21 -19.47
CA VAL A 339 24.05 20.44 -20.47
C VAL A 339 24.26 21.25 -21.75
N ILE A 340 23.25 22.01 -22.21
CA ILE A 340 23.38 22.90 -23.38
C ILE A 340 24.42 23.98 -23.11
N GLU A 341 24.38 24.64 -21.95
CA GLU A 341 25.38 25.64 -21.58
C GLU A 341 26.80 25.07 -21.55
N GLN A 342 26.99 23.86 -21.02
CA GLN A 342 28.28 23.19 -21.01
C GLN A 342 28.78 22.90 -22.42
N LYS A 343 27.92 22.36 -23.30
CA LYS A 343 28.25 22.12 -24.71
C LYS A 343 28.63 23.40 -25.43
N LEU A 344 27.89 24.50 -25.21
CA LEU A 344 28.21 25.81 -25.79
C LEU A 344 29.54 26.36 -25.31
N LYS A 345 29.92 26.14 -24.04
CA LYS A 345 31.23 26.55 -23.50
C LYS A 345 32.38 25.75 -24.12
N VAL A 346 32.20 24.44 -24.33
CA VAL A 346 33.19 23.59 -25.02
C VAL A 346 33.37 24.04 -26.47
N ASN A 347 32.28 24.24 -27.21
CA ASN A 347 32.35 24.65 -28.61
C ASN A 347 32.96 26.05 -28.81
N ARG A 348 32.85 26.96 -27.82
CA ARG A 348 33.54 28.27 -27.85
C ARG A 348 35.01 28.20 -27.45
N ALA A 349 35.43 27.12 -26.78
CA ALA A 349 36.80 26.89 -26.34
C ALA A 349 37.63 26.06 -27.34
N GLU A 350 37.01 25.53 -28.39
CA GLU A 350 37.68 25.02 -29.59
C GLU A 350 37.82 26.19 -30.59
N PRO A 351 38.96 26.92 -30.63
CA PRO A 351 39.20 27.87 -31.71
C PRO A 351 39.38 27.10 -33.02
N ASP A 352 38.83 27.65 -34.10
CA ASP A 352 38.95 27.15 -35.47
C ASP A 352 40.39 26.68 -35.76
N ALA A 353 40.58 25.36 -35.85
CA ALA A 353 41.84 24.76 -36.29
C ALA A 353 42.09 24.98 -37.81
N ASP A 354 41.23 25.75 -38.49
CA ASP A 354 41.30 26.02 -39.93
C ASP A 354 41.77 27.44 -40.29
N ALA A 355 42.32 28.22 -39.34
CA ALA A 355 42.92 29.52 -39.63
C ALA A 355 44.45 29.47 -39.86
N CYS A 356 45.01 28.33 -40.28
CA CYS A 356 46.43 28.17 -40.60
C CYS A 356 46.62 27.60 -42.01
N SER A 357 46.10 28.28 -43.03
CA SER A 357 46.48 28.06 -44.44
C SER A 357 46.04 29.25 -45.29
N LEU A 358 46.86 30.30 -45.36
CA LEU A 358 46.98 31.18 -46.54
C LEU A 358 48.35 31.86 -46.56
#